data_AF-A0A5J4UJG0-F1
#
_entry.id   AF-A0A5J4UJG0-F1
#
_cell.length_a   1.000
_cell.length_b   1.000
_cell.length_c   1.000
_cell.angle_alpha   90.00
_cell.angle_beta   90.00
_cell.angle_gamma   90.00
#
_symmetry.space_group_name_H-M   'P 1'
#
loop_
_entity.id
_entity.type
_entity.pdbx_description
1 polymer ?
#
loop_
_entity_poly.entity_id
_entity_poly.type
_entity_poly.pdbx_seq_one_letter_code
_entity_poly.pdbx_strand_id
1 'polypeptide(L)'
;MLDISQFNPRNIPMTQAKKDIIKTSISPVDDVIISHFKSFRDGVTCNIVEEWKPQDMKLKNYQLAIKNKCFPIVLKIDLLVEGGNGAIGGKSQNL
;
A
#
# COMPACT_ATOMS: atom_id res chain seq x y z
N MET A 1 41.15 -19.12 6.12
CA MET A 1 40.19 -18.30 6.89
C MET A 1 39.91 -17.05 6.06
N LEU A 2 38.64 -16.73 5.78
CA LEU A 2 38.30 -15.52 5.02
C LEU A 2 38.67 -14.29 5.85
N ASP A 3 39.34 -13.32 5.24
CA ASP A 3 39.67 -12.04 5.87
C ASP A 3 38.40 -11.19 5.99
N ILE A 4 38.01 -10.90 7.23
CA ILE A 4 36.82 -10.10 7.55
C ILE A 4 36.98 -8.64 7.12
N SER A 5 38.20 -8.14 6.91
CA SER A 5 38.45 -6.78 6.45
C SER A 5 37.90 -6.51 5.05
N GLN A 6 37.72 -7.58 4.26
CA GLN A 6 37.17 -7.53 2.90
C GLN A 6 35.64 -7.64 2.87
N PHE A 7 34.99 -7.86 4.01
CA PHE A 7 33.54 -7.97 4.07
C PHE A 7 32.90 -6.60 3.83
N ASN A 8 32.20 -6.46 2.70
CA ASN A 8 31.36 -5.31 2.43
C ASN A 8 29.88 -5.66 2.69
N PRO A 9 29.26 -5.10 3.75
CA PRO A 9 27.85 -5.36 4.05
C PRO A 9 26.88 -4.87 2.97
N ARG A 10 27.32 -4.05 2.01
CA ARG A 10 26.49 -3.68 0.84
C ARG A 10 26.44 -4.76 -0.23
N ASN A 11 27.39 -5.70 -0.24
CA ASN A 11 27.48 -6.78 -1.23
C ASN A 11 26.91 -8.09 -0.68
N ILE A 12 25.69 -8.06 -0.12
CA ILE A 12 25.03 -9.28 0.35
C ILE A 12 24.36 -9.97 -0.84
N PRO A 13 24.87 -11.15 -1.27
CA PRO A 13 24.34 -11.86 -2.43
C PRO A 13 22.87 -12.29 -2.21
N MET A 14 22.10 -12.34 -3.29
CA MET A 14 20.73 -12.86 -3.29
C MET A 14 20.71 -14.40 -3.32
N THR A 15 21.00 -15.01 -2.18
CA THR A 15 20.96 -16.47 -2.01
C THR A 15 19.53 -17.00 -1.92
N GLN A 16 19.35 -18.33 -2.07
CA GLN A 16 18.04 -18.97 -1.92
C GLN A 16 17.46 -18.73 -0.52
N ALA A 17 18.26 -18.88 0.53
CA ALA A 17 17.85 -18.57 1.90
C ALA A 17 17.35 -17.13 2.04
N LYS A 18 18.01 -16.15 1.41
CA LYS A 18 17.55 -14.75 1.43
C LYS A 18 16.21 -14.58 0.70
N LYS A 19 16.01 -15.26 -0.44
CA LYS A 19 14.73 -15.26 -1.16
C LYS A 19 13.60 -15.86 -0.32
N ASP A 20 13.88 -16.97 0.37
CA ASP A 20 12.89 -17.66 1.19
C ASP A 20 12.48 -16.81 2.39
N ILE A 21 13.43 -16.17 3.09
CA ILE A 21 13.14 -15.23 4.19
C ILE A 21 12.29 -14.05 3.70
N ILE A 22 12.62 -13.48 2.54
CA ILE A 22 11.84 -12.39 1.95
C ILE A 22 10.42 -12.89 1.65
N LYS A 23 10.29 -14.04 0.99
CA LYS A 23 8.99 -14.62 0.62
C LYS A 23 8.11 -14.91 1.83
N THR A 24 8.67 -15.42 2.93
CA THR A 24 7.91 -15.67 4.17
C THR A 24 7.55 -14.39 4.92
N SER A 25 8.30 -13.31 4.70
CA SER A 25 8.06 -12.00 5.33
C SER A 25 7.07 -11.13 4.55
N ILE A 26 6.79 -11.44 3.29
CA ILE A 26 5.89 -10.70 2.41
C ILE A 26 4.44 -11.02 2.76
N SER A 27 3.61 -9.98 2.94
CA SER A 27 2.18 -10.14 3.13
C SER A 27 1.51 -10.57 1.81
N PRO A 28 0.41 -11.36 1.85
CA PRO A 28 -0.31 -11.75 0.63
C PRO A 28 -0.76 -10.57 -0.25
N VAL A 29 -0.97 -9.40 0.37
CA VAL A 29 -1.33 -8.18 -0.36
C VAL A 29 -0.09 -7.53 -0.98
N ASP A 30 1.04 -7.56 -0.28
CA ASP A 30 2.32 -7.09 -0.86
C ASP A 30 2.73 -7.96 -2.05
N ASP A 31 2.52 -9.27 -1.98
CA ASP A 31 2.82 -10.18 -3.09
C ASP A 31 2.04 -9.81 -4.36
N VAL A 32 0.74 -9.50 -4.22
CA VAL A 32 -0.11 -9.01 -5.31
C VAL A 32 0.34 -7.64 -5.83
N ILE A 33 0.73 -6.73 -4.94
CA ILE A 33 1.24 -5.41 -5.34
C ILE A 33 2.56 -5.56 -6.10
N ILE A 34 3.45 -6.44 -5.65
CA ILE A 34 4.74 -6.70 -6.29
C ILE A 34 4.52 -7.36 -7.66
N SER A 35 3.64 -8.37 -7.76
CA SER A 35 3.38 -9.09 -9.01
C SER A 35 2.73 -8.21 -10.08
N HIS A 36 1.89 -7.25 -9.67
CA HIS A 36 1.19 -6.33 -10.56
C HIS A 36 1.70 -4.88 -10.43
N PHE A 37 2.94 -4.69 -10.00
CA PHE A 37 3.49 -3.36 -9.67
C PHE A 37 3.37 -2.36 -10.82
N LYS A 38 3.63 -2.81 -12.06
CA LYS A 38 3.50 -1.97 -13.24
C LYS A 38 2.06 -1.45 -13.42
N SER A 39 1.07 -2.31 -13.24
CA SER A 39 -0.35 -1.93 -13.35
C SER A 39 -0.76 -0.96 -12.25
N PHE A 40 -0.29 -1.16 -11.01
CA PHE A 40 -0.52 -0.20 -9.92
C PHE A 40 0.08 1.17 -10.23
N ARG A 41 1.31 1.21 -10.77
CA ARG A 41 1.99 2.45 -11.15
C ARG A 41 1.28 3.18 -12.30
N ASP A 42 0.82 2.44 -13.30
CA ASP A 42 0.21 2.99 -14.51
C ASP A 42 -1.28 3.35 -14.30
N GLY A 43 -1.85 3.03 -13.14
CA GLY A 43 -3.25 3.30 -12.77
C GLY A 43 -4.18 2.16 -13.18
N VAL A 44 -4.57 1.34 -12.21
CA VAL A 44 -5.47 0.20 -12.41
C VAL A 44 -6.83 0.45 -11.77
N THR A 45 -7.91 -0.01 -12.40
CA THR A 45 -9.27 0.12 -11.87
C THR A 45 -9.52 -0.86 -10.72
N CYS A 46 -10.36 -0.46 -9.77
CA CYS A 46 -10.67 -1.29 -8.59
C CYS A 46 -11.21 -2.67 -8.95
N ASN A 47 -12.04 -2.77 -9.99
CA ASN A 47 -12.64 -4.05 -10.43
C ASN A 47 -11.56 -5.08 -10.80
N ILE A 48 -10.51 -4.65 -11.51
CA ILE A 48 -9.39 -5.53 -11.89
C ILE A 48 -8.56 -5.91 -10.65
N VAL A 49 -8.32 -4.96 -9.75
CA VAL A 49 -7.56 -5.24 -8.51
C VAL A 49 -8.26 -6.26 -7.63
N GLU A 50 -9.59 -6.23 -7.57
CA GLU A 50 -10.40 -7.17 -6.79
C GLU A 50 -10.31 -8.61 -7.31
N GLU A 51 -10.07 -8.81 -8.61
CA GLU A 51 -9.84 -10.13 -9.21
C GLU A 51 -8.51 -10.75 -8.76
N TRP A 52 -7.53 -9.95 -8.35
CA TRP A 52 -6.23 -10.42 -7.84
C TRP A 52 -6.24 -10.76 -6.36
N LYS A 53 -7.41 -10.74 -5.72
CA LYS A 53 -7.56 -11.05 -4.31
C LYS A 53 -7.04 -12.46 -4.00
N PRO A 54 -6.14 -12.61 -3.01
CA PRO A 54 -5.73 -13.91 -2.52
C PRO A 54 -6.93 -14.76 -2.08
N GLN A 55 -6.89 -16.07 -2.34
CA GLN A 55 -8.00 -16.98 -2.05
C GLN A 55 -8.39 -16.95 -0.56
N ASP A 56 -7.39 -16.94 0.32
CA ASP A 56 -7.57 -17.02 1.77
C ASP A 56 -8.01 -15.71 2.45
N MET A 57 -8.26 -14.65 1.67
CA MET A 57 -8.63 -13.33 2.19
C MET A 57 -10.07 -12.94 1.82
N LYS A 58 -10.78 -12.33 2.79
CA LYS A 58 -12.09 -11.70 2.54
C LYS A 58 -11.93 -10.42 1.70
N LEU A 59 -12.83 -10.21 0.74
CA LEU A 59 -12.77 -9.06 -0.18
C LEU A 59 -12.69 -7.71 0.54
N LYS A 60 -13.51 -7.50 1.58
CA LYS A 60 -13.50 -6.27 2.38
C LYS A 60 -12.13 -5.98 3.04
N ASN A 61 -11.46 -7.03 3.54
CA ASN A 61 -10.14 -6.90 4.17
C ASN A 61 -9.07 -6.59 3.11
N TYR A 62 -9.16 -7.22 1.95
CA TYR A 62 -8.26 -6.98 0.84
C TYR A 62 -8.38 -5.55 0.30
N GLN A 63 -9.61 -5.07 0.05
CA GLN A 63 -9.88 -3.69 -0.36
C GLN A 63 -9.30 -2.68 0.65
N LEU A 64 -9.50 -2.91 1.95
CA LEU A 64 -8.94 -2.04 2.99
C LEU A 64 -7.41 -2.05 2.99
N ALA A 65 -6.79 -3.23 2.88
CA ALA A 65 -5.34 -3.37 2.87
C ALA A 65 -4.69 -2.69 1.66
N ILE A 66 -5.27 -2.86 0.46
CA ILE A 66 -4.83 -2.17 -0.75
C ILE A 66 -4.99 -0.65 -0.60
N LYS A 67 -6.14 -0.17 -0.09
CA LYS A 67 -6.36 1.26 0.15
C LYS A 67 -5.30 1.85 1.08
N ASN A 68 -5.01 1.18 2.19
CA ASN A 68 -4.03 1.65 3.16
C ASN A 68 -2.59 1.68 2.60
N LYS A 69 -2.23 0.76 1.69
CA LYS A 69 -0.88 0.66 1.13
C LYS A 69 -0.66 1.51 -0.11
N CYS A 70 -1.63 1.54 -1.02
CA CYS A 70 -1.49 2.19 -2.33
C CYS A 70 -2.01 3.63 -2.36
N PHE A 71 -2.81 4.06 -1.38
CA PHE A 71 -3.33 5.44 -1.28
C PHE A 71 -2.84 6.27 -0.06
N PRO A 72 -1.61 6.11 0.49
CA PRO A 72 -1.31 6.69 1.80
C PRO A 72 -1.04 8.21 1.84
N ILE A 73 -1.05 8.98 0.73
CA ILE A 73 -0.47 10.34 0.75
C ILE A 73 -1.43 11.50 0.44
N VAL A 74 -2.58 11.33 -0.21
CA VAL A 74 -3.45 12.50 -0.48
C VAL A 74 -4.41 12.81 0.68
N LEU A 75 -4.95 11.80 1.37
CA LEU A 75 -6.01 12.00 2.36
C LEU A 75 -5.53 12.38 3.77
N LYS A 76 -4.23 12.31 4.08
CA LYS A 76 -3.73 12.68 5.41
C LYS A 76 -3.61 14.19 5.62
N ILE A 77 -3.55 14.96 4.53
CA ILE A 77 -3.51 16.43 4.57
C ILE A 77 -4.94 17.00 4.48
N ASP A 78 -5.83 16.41 3.68
CA ASP A 78 -7.22 16.88 3.56
C ASP A 78 -8.01 16.80 4.88
N LEU A 79 -7.73 15.78 5.72
CA LEU A 79 -8.34 15.67 7.06
C LEU A 79 -7.79 16.67 8.09
N LEU A 80 -6.71 17.39 7.77
CA LEU A 80 -6.17 18.49 8.60
C LEU A 80 -6.53 19.88 8.05
N VAL A 81 -7.12 19.97 6.85
CA VAL A 81 -7.54 21.23 6.23
C VAL A 81 -9.02 21.57 6.50
N GLU A 82 -9.87 20.60 6.84
CA GLU A 82 -11.28 20.88 7.20
C GLU A 82 -11.50 21.37 8.65
N GLY A 83 -10.41 21.73 9.34
CA GLY A 83 -10.43 22.37 10.65
C GLY A 83 -10.37 23.90 10.58
N GLY A 84 -11.20 24.57 9.77
CA GLY A 84 -11.17 26.03 9.77
C GLY A 84 -12.11 26.75 8.81
N ASN A 85 -13.13 27.39 9.41
CA ASN A 85 -13.87 28.58 8.98
C ASN A 85 -15.27 28.40 8.38
N GLY A 86 -16.21 29.10 9.01
CA GLY A 86 -17.22 29.86 8.28
C GLY A 86 -18.66 29.51 8.64
N ALA A 87 -19.19 30.19 9.66
CA ALA A 87 -20.63 30.29 9.90
C ALA A 87 -21.39 30.71 8.63
N ILE A 88 -22.44 29.96 8.27
CA ILE A 88 -23.50 30.47 7.39
C ILE A 88 -24.77 30.69 8.23
N GLY A 89 -24.91 31.94 8.68
CA GLY A 89 -26.18 32.44 9.18
C GLY A 89 -27.16 32.73 8.04
N GLY A 90 -28.41 32.30 8.23
CA GLY A 90 -29.63 33.06 7.93
C GLY A 90 -30.03 33.29 6.46
N LYS A 91 -31.14 32.66 6.04
CA LYS A 91 -32.50 33.24 5.84
C LYS A 91 -33.35 32.27 5.01
N SER A 92 -34.45 31.79 5.57
CA SER A 92 -35.83 32.26 5.34
C SER A 92 -36.41 31.82 3.99
N GLN A 93 -37.38 30.91 4.03
CA GLN A 93 -38.52 30.95 3.12
C GLN A 93 -39.79 30.71 3.94
N ASN A 94 -40.63 31.74 3.97
CA ASN A 94 -42.05 31.69 4.28
C ASN A 94 -42.76 30.80 3.24
N LEU A 95 -43.64 29.89 3.66
CA LEU A 95 -45.10 29.98 3.51
C LEU A 95 -45.76 28.84 4.31
#